data_AF-A0A183E4T6-F1
#
_entry.id   AF-A0A183E4T6-F1
#
_cell.length_a   1.000
_cell.length_b   1.000
_cell.length_c   1.000
_cell.angle_alpha   90.00
_cell.angle_beta   90.00
_cell.angle_gamma   90.00
#
_symmetry.space_group_name_H-M   'P 1'
#
loop_
_entity.id
_entity.type
_entity.pdbx_description
1 polymer ?
#
loop_
_entity_poly.entity_id
_entity_poly.type
_entity_poly.pdbx_seq_one_letter_code
_entity_poly.pdbx_strand_id
1 'polypeptide(L)'
;MVAYREFPAKLRPDCTGRHLFDTVCRIIGLREIWYFGLQFVNKKGIPCWLQMDKKVNKQEVPKQADGSIHLIFLVKFYPEDVEEELIQDITRHLFFLQIKQSILSMQLYCSAEASQGDCTEGSQLQLSELLPDCVIKQYDMSPQMWEERIRRWWINNSGQSSISFQNNKETDLTLGVSAQGIGIYKETNRITPRPFFSWSEIKNISFKNKVFSMRTMDKSTITFRAKDMSINMSILDLCVGTHNLYLRRRQPDLLEVQQMKVQAKEQRVRRIHEQNRLAREREQRIQAEAERDQYKTEIAAINKQLLTMKEALKKTEENAHLMAEKARVSEEEALVLSKR
;
A
#
# COMPACT_ATOMS: atom_id res chain seq x y z
N MET A 1 -4.21 6.80 9.60
CA MET A 1 -5.31 7.75 9.37
C MET A 1 -4.79 8.87 8.47
N VAL A 2 -5.28 9.05 7.24
CA VAL A 2 -5.02 10.31 6.49
C VAL A 2 -6.02 11.37 6.98
N ALA A 3 -5.92 11.67 8.28
CA ALA A 3 -6.10 13.03 8.76
C ALA A 3 -4.70 13.64 8.55
N TYR A 4 -4.49 14.83 8.01
CA TYR A 4 -5.15 16.09 8.32
C TYR A 4 -4.95 17.00 7.12
N ARG A 5 -6.04 17.56 6.60
CA ARG A 5 -6.04 18.98 6.28
C ARG A 5 -7.33 19.51 6.89
N GLU A 6 -7.22 20.07 8.10
CA GLU A 6 -8.15 21.12 8.48
C GLU A 6 -8.07 22.15 7.36
N PHE A 7 -9.13 22.29 6.58
CA PHE A 7 -9.16 23.27 5.50
C PHE A 7 -9.55 24.61 6.14
N PRO A 8 -8.63 25.58 6.24
CA PRO A 8 -8.96 26.90 6.73
C PRO A 8 -9.59 27.65 5.56
N ALA A 9 -10.88 27.44 5.34
CA ALA A 9 -11.62 28.26 4.40
C ALA A 9 -12.98 28.53 4.99
N LYS A 10 -13.27 29.82 5.24
CA LYS A 10 -14.64 30.31 5.34
C LYS A 10 -15.36 29.82 4.08
N LEU A 11 -16.10 28.71 4.19
CA LEU A 11 -16.82 28.12 3.08
C LEU A 11 -17.78 29.16 2.54
N ARG A 12 -17.70 29.41 1.23
CA ARG A 12 -18.69 30.26 0.57
C ARG A 12 -20.09 29.67 0.82
N PRO A 13 -21.12 30.49 1.10
CA PRO A 13 -22.45 30.01 1.47
C PRO A 13 -23.15 29.14 0.40
N ASP A 14 -22.68 29.20 -0.83
CA ASP A 14 -23.17 28.48 -2.00
C ASP A 14 -22.35 27.22 -2.34
N CYS A 15 -21.29 26.91 -1.58
CA CYS A 15 -20.42 25.78 -1.84
C CYS A 15 -21.18 24.44 -1.74
N THR A 16 -21.12 23.64 -2.80
CA THR A 16 -21.65 22.27 -2.86
C THR A 16 -20.64 21.27 -2.35
N GLY A 17 -21.12 20.07 -1.96
CA GLY A 17 -20.23 18.96 -1.62
C GLY A 17 -19.26 18.65 -2.77
N ARG A 18 -19.74 18.73 -4.02
CA ARG A 18 -18.93 18.54 -5.24
C ARG A 18 -17.78 19.55 -5.33
N HIS A 19 -18.04 20.83 -5.16
CA HIS A 19 -16.99 21.86 -5.24
C HIS A 19 -15.87 21.63 -4.21
N LEU A 20 -16.26 21.25 -2.99
CA LEU A 20 -15.30 20.96 -1.93
C LEU A 20 -14.48 19.71 -2.26
N PHE A 21 -15.16 18.62 -2.65
CA PHE A 21 -14.53 17.37 -3.03
C PHE A 21 -13.54 17.53 -4.20
N ASP A 22 -13.92 18.28 -5.23
CA ASP A 22 -13.07 18.56 -6.39
C ASP A 22 -11.84 19.37 -6.01
N THR A 23 -11.99 20.31 -5.08
CA THR A 23 -10.87 21.10 -4.57
C THR A 23 -9.88 20.20 -3.85
N VAL A 24 -10.36 19.27 -3.01
CA VAL A 24 -9.50 18.28 -2.33
C VAL A 24 -8.77 17.42 -3.37
N CYS A 25 -9.50 16.84 -4.33
CA CYS A 25 -8.94 15.96 -5.35
C CYS A 25 -7.88 16.68 -6.19
N ARG A 26 -8.13 17.93 -6.59
CA ARG A 26 -7.16 18.75 -7.34
C ARG A 26 -5.89 19.02 -6.54
N ILE A 27 -6.01 19.32 -5.24
CA ILE A 27 -4.87 19.59 -4.36
C ILE A 27 -3.96 18.37 -4.21
N ILE A 28 -4.52 17.17 -4.10
CA ILE A 28 -3.75 15.93 -3.95
C ILE A 28 -3.37 15.29 -5.29
N GLY A 29 -3.79 15.85 -6.43
CA GLY A 29 -3.52 15.31 -7.75
C GLY A 29 -4.29 14.01 -8.08
N LEU A 30 -5.43 13.80 -7.43
CA LEU A 30 -6.27 12.60 -7.62
C LEU A 30 -7.28 12.82 -8.76
N ARG A 31 -7.25 11.92 -9.75
CA ARG A 31 -8.17 11.89 -10.90
C ARG A 31 -9.17 10.73 -10.81
N GLU A 32 -8.80 9.63 -10.14
CA GLU A 32 -9.67 8.48 -9.87
C GLU A 32 -10.68 8.74 -8.75
N ILE A 33 -11.43 9.83 -8.88
CA ILE A 33 -12.28 10.38 -7.83
C ILE A 33 -13.48 9.49 -7.48
N TRP A 34 -13.84 8.53 -8.33
CA TRP A 34 -15.05 7.71 -8.20
C TRP A 34 -14.98 6.70 -7.03
N TYR A 35 -13.82 6.49 -6.43
CA TYR A 35 -13.67 5.64 -5.24
C TYR A 35 -13.86 6.37 -3.92
N PHE A 36 -13.80 7.71 -3.91
CA PHE A 36 -13.63 8.48 -2.69
C PHE A 36 -14.85 9.30 -2.32
N GLY A 37 -14.91 9.72 -1.07
CA GLY A 37 -15.89 10.66 -0.56
C GLY A 37 -15.39 11.42 0.65
N LEU A 38 -16.18 12.40 1.08
CA LEU A 38 -15.96 13.14 2.32
C LEU A 38 -16.94 12.63 3.38
N GLN A 39 -16.42 12.24 4.53
CA GLN A 39 -17.20 11.82 5.69
C GLN A 39 -17.12 12.89 6.79
N PHE A 40 -18.21 13.07 7.52
CA PHE A 40 -18.26 13.88 8.74
C PHE A 40 -19.03 13.11 9.81
N VAL A 41 -18.83 13.48 11.07
CA VAL A 41 -19.62 12.95 12.18
C VAL A 41 -20.75 13.94 12.43
N ASN A 42 -22.00 13.49 12.40
CA ASN A 42 -23.14 14.37 12.66
C ASN A 42 -23.27 14.70 14.17
N LYS A 43 -24.22 15.57 14.55
CA LYS A 43 -24.46 15.94 15.97
C LYS A 43 -24.81 14.75 16.88
N LYS A 44 -25.22 13.61 16.31
CA LYS A 44 -25.57 12.38 17.04
C LYS A 44 -24.38 11.41 17.16
N GLY A 45 -23.18 11.80 16.72
CA GLY A 45 -22.00 10.93 16.73
C GLY A 45 -21.98 9.90 15.61
N ILE A 46 -22.89 9.98 14.63
CA ILE A 46 -23.01 8.99 13.56
C ILE A 46 -22.19 9.47 12.35
N PRO A 47 -21.30 8.62 11.79
CA PRO A 47 -20.60 8.92 10.55
C PRO A 47 -21.57 9.07 9.36
N CYS A 48 -21.44 10.15 8.61
CA CYS A 48 -22.28 10.49 7.46
C CYS A 48 -21.41 10.92 6.28
N TRP A 49 -21.80 10.50 5.08
CA TRP A 49 -21.13 10.94 3.85
C TRP A 49 -21.72 12.27 3.37
N LEU A 50 -20.86 13.19 2.95
CA LEU A 50 -21.24 14.44 2.32
C LEU A 50 -21.87 14.16 0.95
N GLN A 51 -23.06 14.69 0.72
CA GLN A 51 -23.77 14.61 -0.55
C GLN A 51 -23.20 15.63 -1.54
N MET A 52 -22.77 15.15 -2.70
CA MET A 52 -22.08 15.98 -3.70
C MET A 52 -22.98 17.04 -4.33
N ASP A 53 -24.25 16.69 -4.56
CA ASP A 53 -25.22 17.54 -5.27
C ASP A 53 -25.90 18.59 -4.37
N LYS A 54 -25.63 18.57 -3.06
CA LYS A 54 -26.23 19.49 -2.09
C LYS A 54 -25.21 20.49 -1.55
N LYS A 55 -25.71 21.67 -1.18
CA LYS A 55 -24.92 22.69 -0.48
C LYS A 55 -24.49 22.20 0.89
N VAL A 56 -23.24 22.44 1.27
CA VAL A 56 -22.66 21.93 2.53
C VAL A 56 -23.43 22.46 3.75
N ASN A 57 -23.84 23.73 3.72
CA ASN A 57 -24.62 24.35 4.80
C ASN A 57 -26.04 23.77 4.97
N LYS A 58 -26.56 23.02 3.99
CA LYS A 58 -27.88 22.36 4.06
C LYS A 58 -27.78 20.90 4.53
N GLN A 59 -26.59 20.41 4.88
CA GLN A 59 -26.34 19.01 5.22
C GLN A 59 -26.03 18.79 6.72
N GLU A 60 -26.35 19.78 7.57
CA GLU A 60 -26.20 19.70 9.03
C GLU A 60 -24.79 19.31 9.51
N VAL A 61 -23.75 19.62 8.72
CA VAL A 61 -22.35 19.37 9.08
C VAL A 61 -22.01 20.17 10.33
N PRO A 62 -21.55 19.53 11.43
CA PRO A 62 -21.16 20.25 12.63
C PRO A 62 -20.00 21.21 12.36
N LYS A 63 -20.10 22.41 12.91
CA LYS A 63 -19.06 23.42 12.88
C LYS A 63 -18.30 23.40 14.20
N GLN A 64 -16.99 23.56 14.13
CA GLN A 64 -16.14 23.75 15.31
C GLN A 64 -16.31 25.16 15.89
N ALA A 65 -15.72 25.40 17.06
CA ALA A 65 -15.83 26.69 17.77
C ALA A 65 -15.28 27.88 16.97
N ASP A 66 -14.30 27.65 16.10
CA ASP A 66 -13.72 28.63 15.18
C ASP A 66 -14.54 28.82 13.88
N GLY A 67 -15.64 28.08 13.72
CA GLY A 67 -16.48 28.09 12.53
C GLY A 67 -15.99 27.19 11.39
N SER A 68 -14.89 26.47 11.55
CA SER A 68 -14.40 25.48 10.58
C SER A 68 -15.25 24.21 10.59
N ILE A 69 -15.09 23.37 9.57
CA ILE A 69 -15.73 22.05 9.50
C ILE A 69 -14.67 20.97 9.41
N HIS A 70 -14.89 19.88 10.15
CA HIS A 70 -14.01 18.72 10.12
C HIS A 70 -14.59 17.68 9.16
N LEU A 71 -13.85 17.41 8.08
CA LEU A 71 -14.19 16.40 7.07
C LEU A 71 -13.04 15.42 6.93
N ILE A 72 -13.38 14.15 6.73
CA ILE A 72 -12.44 13.06 6.55
C ILE A 72 -12.56 12.57 5.11
N PHE A 73 -11.46 12.62 4.37
CA PHE A 73 -11.40 12.07 3.01
C PHE A 73 -11.12 10.58 3.08
N LEU A 74 -12.06 9.76 2.59
CA LEU A 74 -12.01 8.30 2.72
C LEU A 74 -12.37 7.61 1.41
N VAL A 75 -11.87 6.39 1.23
CA VAL A 75 -12.37 5.43 0.24
C VAL A 75 -13.78 5.03 0.65
N LYS A 76 -14.73 5.30 -0.24
CA LYS A 76 -16.15 4.95 -0.11
C LYS A 76 -16.51 3.69 -0.89
N PHE A 77 -15.91 3.51 -2.06
CA PHE A 77 -16.16 2.38 -2.96
C PHE A 77 -14.86 1.65 -3.26
N TYR A 78 -14.92 0.33 -3.35
CA TYR A 78 -13.75 -0.51 -3.59
C TYR A 78 -13.77 -1.09 -5.01
N PRO A 79 -12.59 -1.31 -5.62
CA PRO A 79 -12.49 -1.99 -6.91
C PRO A 79 -12.87 -3.48 -6.80
N GLU A 80 -13.24 -4.09 -7.92
CA GLU A 80 -13.31 -5.55 -8.11
C GLU A 80 -11.91 -6.14 -8.32
N ASP A 81 -11.01 -5.41 -9.00
CA ASP A 81 -9.60 -5.77 -9.16
C ASP A 81 -8.69 -4.55 -8.91
N VAL A 82 -7.78 -4.66 -7.94
CA VAL A 82 -6.89 -3.56 -7.56
C VAL A 82 -5.86 -3.26 -8.63
N GLU A 83 -5.32 -4.28 -9.31
CA GLU A 83 -4.25 -4.08 -10.27
C GLU A 83 -4.76 -3.50 -11.59
N GLU A 84 -5.93 -3.96 -12.03
CA GLU A 84 -6.53 -3.50 -13.29
C GLU A 84 -7.26 -2.16 -13.16
N GLU A 85 -7.86 -1.88 -11.99
CA GLU A 85 -8.66 -0.67 -11.80
C GLU A 85 -7.89 0.51 -11.22
N LEU A 86 -6.91 0.31 -10.32
CA LEU A 86 -6.20 1.43 -9.68
C LEU A 86 -5.00 1.88 -10.53
N ILE A 87 -5.16 3.05 -11.15
CA ILE A 87 -4.24 3.58 -12.17
C ILE A 87 -3.12 4.43 -11.55
N GLN A 88 -3.46 5.34 -10.64
CA GLN A 88 -2.51 6.29 -10.06
C GLN A 88 -1.92 5.76 -8.74
N ASP A 89 -0.64 6.04 -8.51
CA ASP A 89 0.04 5.67 -7.26
C ASP A 89 -0.60 6.32 -6.03
N ILE A 90 -1.07 7.57 -6.16
CA ILE A 90 -1.76 8.26 -5.06
C ILE A 90 -3.05 7.51 -4.66
N THR A 91 -3.78 6.99 -5.64
CA THR A 91 -4.99 6.19 -5.39
C THR A 91 -4.62 4.90 -4.65
N ARG A 92 -3.64 4.15 -5.17
CA ARG A 92 -3.13 2.92 -4.53
C ARG A 92 -2.68 3.19 -3.08
N HIS A 93 -1.95 4.29 -2.86
CA HIS A 93 -1.46 4.68 -1.55
C HIS A 93 -2.60 5.01 -0.57
N LEU A 94 -3.62 5.75 -1.01
CA LEU A 94 -4.76 6.12 -0.15
C LEU A 94 -5.60 4.89 0.23
N PHE A 95 -5.82 3.97 -0.72
CA PHE A 95 -6.44 2.67 -0.45
C PHE A 95 -5.65 1.87 0.59
N PHE A 96 -4.33 1.75 0.39
CA PHE A 96 -3.44 1.06 1.33
C PHE A 96 -3.54 1.65 2.74
N LEU A 97 -3.46 2.97 2.89
CA LEU A 97 -3.50 3.61 4.21
C LEU A 97 -4.83 3.38 4.92
N GLN A 98 -5.95 3.39 4.19
CA GLN A 98 -7.24 3.10 4.77
C GLN A 98 -7.36 1.64 5.21
N ILE A 99 -6.98 0.70 4.35
CA ILE A 99 -7.04 -0.75 4.64
C ILE A 99 -6.12 -1.09 5.82
N LYS A 100 -4.89 -0.57 5.83
CA LYS A 100 -3.94 -0.72 6.94
C LYS A 100 -4.55 -0.23 8.25
N GLN A 101 -5.18 0.94 8.25
CA GLN A 101 -5.82 1.49 9.45
C GLN A 101 -6.97 0.60 9.93
N SER A 102 -7.82 0.11 9.02
CA SER A 102 -8.96 -0.76 9.34
C SER A 102 -8.54 -2.12 9.91
N ILE A 103 -7.40 -2.65 9.47
CA ILE A 103 -6.79 -3.86 10.03
C ILE A 103 -6.27 -3.57 11.45
N LEU A 104 -5.52 -2.48 11.63
CA LEU A 104 -4.93 -2.12 12.92
C LEU A 104 -5.97 -1.73 13.98
N SER A 105 -7.13 -1.21 13.58
CA SER A 105 -8.21 -0.83 14.49
C SER A 105 -9.13 -1.97 14.92
N MET A 106 -8.88 -3.21 14.47
CA MET A 106 -9.74 -4.39 14.71
C MET A 106 -11.21 -4.21 14.28
N GLN A 107 -11.47 -3.24 13.40
CA GLN A 107 -12.80 -3.06 12.79
C GLN A 107 -13.10 -4.12 11.73
N LEU A 108 -12.09 -4.91 11.33
CA LEU A 108 -12.20 -6.09 10.48
C LEU A 108 -11.97 -7.34 11.33
N TYR A 109 -13.00 -8.17 11.50
CA TYR A 109 -12.90 -9.43 12.23
C TYR A 109 -12.05 -10.44 11.44
N CYS A 110 -10.99 -10.96 12.07
CA CYS A 110 -10.11 -12.00 11.51
C CYS A 110 -10.25 -13.24 12.39
N SER A 111 -10.83 -14.34 11.88
CA SER A 111 -10.82 -15.61 12.61
C SER A 111 -9.41 -16.21 12.59
N ALA A 112 -8.99 -16.77 13.73
CA ALA A 112 -7.71 -17.46 13.91
C ALA A 112 -7.61 -18.80 13.14
N GLU A 113 -8.72 -19.33 12.64
CA GLU A 113 -8.78 -20.67 12.01
C GLU A 113 -8.39 -20.67 10.51
N ALA A 114 -8.32 -19.52 9.85
CA ALA A 114 -7.85 -19.42 8.45
C ALA A 114 -6.31 -19.35 8.31
N SER A 115 -5.58 -19.70 9.37
CA SER A 115 -4.11 -19.71 9.43
C SER A 115 -3.49 -21.02 8.94
N GLN A 116 -4.29 -22.06 8.72
CA GLN A 116 -3.85 -23.39 8.28
C GLN A 116 -4.90 -23.99 7.34
N GLY A 117 -4.54 -24.20 6.07
CA GLY A 117 -5.41 -24.91 5.13
C GLY A 117 -5.07 -24.66 3.66
N ASP A 118 -4.05 -25.38 3.17
CA ASP A 118 -3.72 -25.70 1.77
C ASP A 118 -3.52 -24.56 0.75
N CYS A 119 -2.33 -23.96 0.78
CA CYS A 119 -1.67 -23.46 -0.42
C CYS A 119 -0.74 -24.57 -0.94
N THR A 120 -1.05 -25.16 -2.09
CA THR A 120 -0.12 -26.02 -2.84
C THR A 120 1.06 -25.18 -3.32
N GLU A 121 2.26 -25.71 -3.12
CA GLU A 121 3.55 -25.06 -3.37
C GLU A 121 3.68 -24.60 -4.84
N GLY A 122 4.11 -23.33 -5.05
CA GLY A 122 4.87 -23.00 -6.27
C GLY A 122 4.49 -21.77 -7.08
N SER A 123 3.47 -20.97 -6.72
CA SER A 123 3.17 -19.71 -7.43
C SER A 123 3.45 -18.49 -6.55
N GLN A 124 4.69 -18.00 -6.62
CA GLN A 124 5.18 -16.82 -5.91
C GLN A 124 4.67 -15.55 -6.60
N LEU A 125 3.81 -14.74 -5.95
CA LEU A 125 3.49 -13.40 -6.49
C LEU A 125 4.71 -12.49 -6.30
N GLN A 126 5.12 -11.83 -7.36
CA GLN A 126 6.22 -10.87 -7.32
C GLN A 126 5.76 -9.60 -6.60
N LEU A 127 5.99 -9.51 -5.28
CA LEU A 127 5.62 -8.34 -4.47
C LEU A 127 6.26 -7.02 -4.95
N SER A 128 7.39 -7.12 -5.66
CA SER A 128 8.06 -6.03 -6.39
C SER A 128 7.20 -5.41 -7.50
N GLU A 129 6.16 -6.10 -7.97
CA GLU A 129 5.21 -5.57 -8.95
C GLU A 129 4.00 -4.87 -8.31
N LEU A 130 3.75 -5.09 -7.02
CA LEU A 130 2.55 -4.65 -6.31
C LEU A 130 2.81 -3.45 -5.39
N LEU A 131 4.06 -3.26 -4.90
CA LEU A 131 4.43 -2.20 -3.96
C LEU A 131 5.78 -1.57 -4.31
N PRO A 132 5.92 -0.22 -4.21
CA PRO A 132 7.21 0.45 -4.38
C PRO A 132 8.24 0.01 -3.31
N ASP A 133 9.49 -0.23 -3.71
CA ASP A 133 10.57 -0.70 -2.82
C ASP A 133 10.84 0.19 -1.60
N CYS A 134 10.55 1.49 -1.69
CA CYS A 134 10.66 2.41 -0.56
C CYS A 134 9.64 2.11 0.55
N VAL A 135 8.50 1.52 0.21
CA VAL A 135 7.42 1.13 1.14
C VAL A 135 7.75 -0.20 1.81
N ILE A 136 8.38 -1.12 1.08
CA ILE A 136 8.82 -2.42 1.58
C ILE A 136 9.96 -2.23 2.60
N LYS A 137 10.92 -1.34 2.30
CA LYS A 137 12.07 -1.07 3.17
C LYS A 137 11.76 -0.27 4.42
N GLN A 138 10.57 0.33 4.51
CA GLN A 138 10.18 1.16 5.65
C GLN A 138 9.64 0.32 6.83
N TYR A 139 9.41 -0.98 6.64
CA TYR A 139 8.79 -1.85 7.65
C TYR A 139 9.46 -3.23 7.70
N ASP A 140 9.62 -3.75 8.91
CA ASP A 140 10.29 -5.02 9.20
C ASP A 140 9.33 -6.22 8.98
N MET A 141 8.92 -6.42 7.73
CA MET A 141 8.03 -7.50 7.32
C MET A 141 8.52 -8.15 6.02
N SER A 142 8.51 -9.49 5.97
CA SER A 142 8.95 -10.20 4.78
C SER A 142 7.96 -10.05 3.61
N PRO A 143 8.43 -10.15 2.36
CA PRO A 143 7.58 -10.05 1.19
C PRO A 143 6.43 -11.08 1.17
N GLN A 144 6.70 -12.31 1.61
CA GLN A 144 5.66 -13.34 1.71
C GLN A 144 4.58 -12.97 2.74
N MET A 145 4.93 -12.31 3.85
CA MET A 145 3.93 -11.87 4.84
C MET A 145 3.02 -10.75 4.32
N TRP A 146 3.53 -9.90 3.43
CA TRP A 146 2.74 -8.86 2.77
C TRP A 146 1.75 -9.44 1.77
N GLU A 147 2.25 -10.31 0.89
CA GLU A 147 1.45 -11.02 -0.12
C GLU A 147 0.30 -11.80 0.54
N GLU A 148 0.64 -12.57 1.57
CA GLU A 148 -0.28 -13.39 2.33
C GLU A 148 -1.36 -12.56 3.05
N ARG A 149 -1.02 -11.39 3.63
CA ARG A 149 -2.00 -10.51 4.30
C ARG A 149 -2.91 -9.77 3.32
N ILE A 150 -2.37 -9.33 2.18
CA ILE A 150 -3.15 -8.67 1.13
C ILE A 150 -4.09 -9.67 0.44
N ARG A 151 -3.60 -10.88 0.15
CA ARG A 151 -4.39 -11.98 -0.43
C ARG A 151 -5.47 -12.48 0.52
N ARG A 152 -5.16 -12.66 1.82
CA ARG A 152 -6.17 -13.00 2.86
C ARG A 152 -7.20 -11.89 3.07
N TRP A 153 -6.81 -10.62 2.97
CA TRP A 153 -7.76 -9.50 3.02
C TRP A 153 -8.70 -9.51 1.81
N TRP A 154 -8.16 -9.76 0.61
CA TRP A 154 -8.95 -9.85 -0.62
C TRP A 154 -9.98 -11.00 -0.57
N ILE A 155 -9.54 -12.19 -0.15
CA ILE A 155 -10.39 -13.38 -0.07
C ILE A 155 -11.51 -13.21 0.97
N ASN A 156 -11.27 -12.46 2.06
CA ASN A 156 -12.20 -12.38 3.20
C ASN A 156 -12.97 -11.06 3.34
N ASN A 157 -12.61 -9.98 2.63
CA ASN A 157 -13.12 -8.64 2.90
C ASN A 157 -13.25 -7.76 1.65
N SER A 158 -13.96 -8.22 0.62
CA SER A 158 -14.36 -7.38 -0.52
C SER A 158 -15.24 -6.20 -0.07
N GLY A 159 -14.64 -5.10 0.41
CA GLY A 159 -15.20 -3.77 0.56
C GLY A 159 -16.54 -3.66 1.31
N GLN A 160 -16.88 -4.59 2.19
CA GLN A 160 -18.25 -4.67 2.70
C GLN A 160 -18.53 -3.59 3.73
N SER A 161 -19.39 -2.64 3.38
CA SER A 161 -20.03 -1.80 4.41
C SER A 161 -21.22 -2.57 4.96
N SER A 162 -21.21 -2.87 6.25
CA SER A 162 -22.27 -3.62 6.92
C SER A 162 -23.19 -2.67 7.71
N ILE A 163 -24.50 -2.85 7.54
CA ILE A 163 -25.54 -2.05 8.20
C ILE A 163 -26.60 -3.00 8.75
N SER A 164 -27.03 -2.80 10.00
CA SER A 164 -28.02 -3.65 10.65
C SER A 164 -29.46 -3.24 10.30
N PHE A 165 -30.29 -4.22 9.93
CA PHE A 165 -31.69 -4.14 9.53
C PHE A 165 -32.56 -5.14 10.31
N GLN A 166 -33.88 -4.95 10.25
CA GLN A 166 -34.87 -5.93 10.69
C GLN A 166 -35.72 -6.41 9.51
N ASN A 167 -35.97 -7.72 9.43
CA ASN A 167 -36.89 -8.29 8.45
C ASN A 167 -38.36 -8.07 8.89
N ASN A 168 -39.31 -8.34 7.99
CA ASN A 168 -40.75 -8.39 8.25
C ASN A 168 -41.16 -9.40 9.34
N LYS A 169 -40.23 -10.26 9.79
CA LYS A 169 -40.38 -11.20 10.92
C LYS A 169 -39.63 -10.75 12.20
N GLU A 170 -39.25 -9.47 12.29
CA GLU A 170 -38.48 -8.87 13.39
C GLU A 170 -37.10 -9.50 13.69
N THR A 171 -36.59 -10.32 12.77
CA THR A 171 -35.25 -10.89 12.88
C THR A 171 -34.19 -9.84 12.56
N ASP A 172 -33.22 -9.67 13.46
CA ASP A 172 -32.05 -8.82 13.24
C ASP A 172 -31.14 -9.44 12.16
N LEU A 173 -31.01 -8.74 11.03
CA LEU A 173 -30.21 -9.13 9.88
C LEU A 173 -29.26 -7.99 9.53
N THR A 174 -28.05 -8.30 9.08
CA THR A 174 -27.10 -7.28 8.61
C THR A 174 -27.05 -7.32 7.09
N LEU A 175 -27.27 -6.18 6.43
CA LEU A 175 -27.08 -6.03 4.99
C LEU A 175 -25.64 -5.58 4.75
N GLY A 176 -24.92 -6.36 3.95
CA GLY A 176 -23.58 -6.04 3.51
C GLY A 176 -23.58 -5.71 2.02
N VAL A 177 -23.09 -4.52 1.66
CA VAL A 177 -22.95 -4.09 0.28
C VAL A 177 -21.48 -4.18 -0.11
N SER A 178 -21.16 -4.92 -1.17
CA SER A 178 -19.80 -5.10 -1.69
C SER A 178 -19.72 -4.77 -3.18
N ALA A 179 -18.50 -4.67 -3.71
CA ALA A 179 -18.27 -4.46 -5.15
C ALA A 179 -18.91 -5.56 -6.02
N GLN A 180 -19.12 -6.77 -5.48
CA GLN A 180 -19.68 -7.90 -6.21
C GLN A 180 -21.22 -7.99 -6.11
N GLY A 181 -21.81 -7.48 -5.03
CA GLY A 181 -23.26 -7.60 -4.83
C GLY A 181 -23.73 -7.20 -3.44
N ILE A 182 -24.91 -7.70 -3.07
CA ILE A 182 -25.54 -7.47 -1.77
C ILE A 182 -25.69 -8.80 -1.04
N GLY A 183 -25.09 -8.90 0.14
CA GLY A 183 -25.19 -10.05 1.03
C GLY A 183 -26.05 -9.76 2.25
N ILE A 184 -26.80 -10.76 2.72
CA ILE A 184 -27.55 -10.68 3.97
C ILE A 184 -26.94 -11.64 4.98
N TYR A 185 -26.66 -11.13 6.17
CA TYR A 185 -25.97 -11.82 7.24
C TYR A 185 -26.90 -11.98 8.43
N LYS A 186 -26.83 -13.14 9.08
CA LYS A 186 -27.45 -13.34 10.40
C LYS A 186 -26.49 -12.84 11.47
N GLU A 187 -27.00 -12.44 12.63
CA GLU A 187 -26.19 -11.90 13.73
C GLU A 187 -25.01 -12.80 14.14
N THR A 188 -25.19 -14.12 14.05
CA THR A 188 -24.17 -15.13 14.37
C THR A 188 -23.15 -15.40 13.26
N ASN A 189 -23.42 -15.02 12.01
CA ASN A 189 -22.53 -15.27 10.87
C ASN A 189 -22.27 -13.98 10.10
N ARG A 190 -21.11 -13.36 10.35
CA ARG A 190 -20.63 -12.16 9.64
C ARG A 190 -19.73 -12.45 8.44
N ILE A 191 -19.47 -13.73 8.16
CA ILE A 191 -18.48 -14.15 7.16
C ILE A 191 -19.18 -14.57 5.87
N THR A 192 -20.18 -15.44 5.96
CA THR A 192 -20.86 -15.98 4.78
C THR A 192 -22.25 -15.36 4.64
N PRO A 193 -22.50 -14.53 3.61
CA PRO A 193 -23.83 -14.00 3.35
C PRO A 193 -24.77 -15.13 2.91
N ARG A 194 -25.97 -15.18 3.49
CA ARG A 194 -27.05 -16.08 3.05
C ARG A 194 -28.41 -15.39 3.22
N PRO A 195 -29.10 -14.98 2.13
CA PRO A 195 -28.69 -15.07 0.72
C PRO A 195 -27.74 -13.97 0.24
N PHE A 196 -27.09 -14.18 -0.90
CA PHE A 196 -26.25 -13.21 -1.62
C PHE A 196 -26.82 -12.98 -3.02
N PHE A 197 -26.85 -11.71 -3.45
CA PHE A 197 -27.37 -11.27 -4.74
C PHE A 197 -26.29 -10.56 -5.53
N SER A 198 -25.94 -11.09 -6.70
CA SER A 198 -25.02 -10.42 -7.62
C SER A 198 -25.66 -9.15 -8.17
N TRP A 199 -24.86 -8.11 -8.47
CA TRP A 199 -25.37 -6.91 -9.15
C TRP A 199 -26.05 -7.19 -10.49
N SER A 200 -25.70 -8.30 -11.16
CA SER A 200 -26.38 -8.74 -12.40
C SER A 200 -27.82 -9.20 -12.19
N GLU A 201 -28.16 -9.67 -10.99
CA GLU A 201 -29.48 -10.20 -10.64
C GLU A 201 -30.41 -9.10 -10.12
N ILE A 202 -29.86 -7.92 -9.81
CA ILE A 202 -30.59 -6.82 -9.21
C ILE A 202 -31.06 -5.85 -10.30
N LYS A 203 -32.39 -5.70 -10.41
CA LYS A 203 -33.03 -4.82 -11.39
C LYS A 203 -33.17 -3.39 -10.88
N ASN A 204 -33.60 -3.24 -9.63
CA ASN A 204 -33.88 -1.92 -9.05
C ASN A 204 -33.71 -1.97 -7.52
N ILE A 205 -33.17 -0.90 -6.96
CA ILE A 205 -33.08 -0.68 -5.53
C ILE A 205 -33.80 0.63 -5.21
N SER A 206 -34.70 0.57 -4.24
CA SER A 206 -35.44 1.71 -3.75
C SER A 206 -35.44 1.71 -2.24
N PHE A 207 -35.53 2.91 -1.66
CA PHE A 207 -35.66 3.06 -0.22
C PHE A 207 -36.75 4.08 0.08
N LYS A 208 -37.82 3.67 0.77
CA LYS A 208 -38.94 4.56 1.12
C LYS A 208 -39.47 4.21 2.50
N ASN A 209 -39.73 5.22 3.34
CA ASN A 209 -40.36 5.07 4.66
C ASN A 209 -39.70 4.00 5.55
N LYS A 210 -38.37 4.05 5.72
CA LYS A 210 -37.54 3.05 6.43
C LYS A 210 -37.49 1.67 5.78
N VAL A 211 -38.12 1.45 4.63
CA VAL A 211 -38.12 0.17 3.93
C VAL A 211 -37.17 0.23 2.75
N PHE A 212 -36.08 -0.53 2.83
CA PHE A 212 -35.24 -0.88 1.69
C PHE A 212 -35.96 -1.95 0.88
N SER A 213 -36.16 -1.71 -0.42
CA SER A 213 -36.81 -2.65 -1.33
C SER A 213 -35.92 -2.87 -2.55
N MET A 214 -35.54 -4.13 -2.77
CA MET A 214 -34.76 -4.57 -3.90
C MET A 214 -35.62 -5.48 -4.78
N ARG A 215 -35.68 -5.16 -6.07
CA ARG A 215 -36.33 -5.98 -7.08
C ARG A 215 -35.25 -6.69 -7.88
N THR A 216 -35.38 -8.00 -8.01
CA THR A 216 -34.50 -8.85 -8.81
C THR A 216 -35.02 -9.00 -10.23
N MET A 217 -34.18 -9.48 -11.14
CA MET A 217 -34.49 -9.65 -12.57
C MET A 217 -35.60 -10.66 -12.83
N ASP A 218 -35.73 -11.68 -11.97
CA ASP A 218 -36.82 -12.66 -11.93
C ASP A 218 -38.16 -12.10 -11.42
N LYS A 219 -38.23 -10.78 -11.14
CA LYS A 219 -39.37 -10.05 -10.57
C LYS A 219 -39.65 -10.31 -9.09
N SER A 220 -38.81 -11.06 -8.38
CA SER A 220 -38.90 -11.18 -6.91
C SER A 220 -38.62 -9.82 -6.25
N THR A 221 -39.27 -9.55 -5.11
CA THR A 221 -39.10 -8.30 -4.36
C THR A 221 -38.74 -8.62 -2.92
N ILE A 222 -37.61 -8.09 -2.48
CA ILE A 222 -37.02 -8.33 -1.17
C ILE A 222 -37.03 -7.02 -0.40
N THR A 223 -37.59 -7.03 0.81
CA THR A 223 -37.78 -5.82 1.62
C THR A 223 -37.16 -5.96 3.01
N PHE A 224 -36.44 -4.93 3.46
CA PHE A 224 -35.88 -4.84 4.81
C PHE A 224 -36.27 -3.52 5.46
N ARG A 225 -36.53 -3.53 6.78
CA ARG A 225 -36.84 -2.33 7.56
C ARG A 225 -35.59 -1.86 8.32
N ALA A 226 -35.19 -0.61 8.12
CA ALA A 226 -34.08 0.01 8.84
C ALA A 226 -34.48 0.36 10.27
N LYS A 227 -33.57 0.15 11.24
CA LYS A 227 -33.78 0.52 12.65
C LYS A 227 -33.79 2.04 12.85
N ASP A 228 -32.96 2.78 12.11
CA ASP A 228 -32.85 4.25 12.19
C ASP A 228 -32.98 4.90 10.80
N MET A 229 -33.63 6.07 10.75
CA MET A 229 -33.73 6.90 9.55
C MET A 229 -32.41 7.57 9.16
N SER A 230 -31.49 7.77 10.09
CA SER A 230 -30.21 8.44 9.81
C SER A 230 -29.33 7.64 8.83
N ILE A 231 -29.54 6.33 8.74
CA ILE A 231 -28.85 5.38 7.87
C ILE A 231 -29.41 5.41 6.43
N ASN A 232 -30.62 5.97 6.24
CA ASN A 232 -31.44 5.87 5.02
C ASN A 232 -30.75 6.32 3.74
N MET A 233 -29.99 7.43 3.79
CA MET A 233 -29.30 7.96 2.60
C MET A 233 -27.97 7.27 2.36
N SER A 234 -27.24 6.96 3.43
CA SER A 234 -25.93 6.32 3.33
C SER A 234 -25.99 4.96 2.61
N ILE A 235 -27.04 4.15 2.85
CA ILE A 235 -27.12 2.83 2.21
C ILE A 235 -27.59 2.87 0.76
N LEU A 236 -28.59 3.71 0.45
CA LEU A 236 -29.05 3.86 -0.93
C LEU A 236 -27.93 4.44 -1.78
N ASP A 237 -27.24 5.47 -1.28
CA ASP A 237 -26.08 6.08 -1.97
C ASP A 237 -24.95 5.06 -2.17
N LEU A 238 -24.75 4.15 -1.20
CA LEU A 238 -23.75 3.10 -1.32
C LEU A 238 -24.15 2.04 -2.36
N CYS A 239 -25.40 1.57 -2.34
CA CYS A 239 -25.90 0.60 -3.31
C CYS A 239 -25.86 1.16 -4.74
N VAL A 240 -26.41 2.37 -4.92
CA VAL A 240 -26.44 3.06 -6.22
C VAL A 240 -25.03 3.33 -6.71
N GLY A 241 -24.14 3.86 -5.85
CA GLY A 241 -22.75 4.13 -6.23
C GLY A 241 -21.97 2.87 -6.60
N THR A 242 -22.12 1.80 -5.83
CA THR A 242 -21.47 0.52 -6.11
C THR A 242 -22.00 -0.13 -7.39
N HIS A 243 -23.32 -0.09 -7.61
CA HIS A 243 -23.93 -0.58 -8.84
C HIS A 243 -23.51 0.23 -10.07
N ASN A 244 -23.39 1.55 -9.95
CA ASN A 244 -22.89 2.40 -11.04
C ASN A 244 -21.44 2.06 -11.42
N LEU A 245 -20.58 1.76 -10.45
CA LEU A 245 -19.22 1.27 -10.71
C LEU A 245 -19.23 -0.10 -11.38
N TYR A 246 -20.08 -1.02 -10.92
CA TYR A 246 -20.28 -2.32 -11.55
C TYR A 246 -20.69 -2.21 -13.03
N LEU A 247 -21.61 -1.29 -13.35
CA LEU A 247 -22.02 -1.02 -14.73
C LEU A 247 -20.87 -0.40 -15.53
N ARG A 248 -20.13 0.55 -14.95
CA ARG A 248 -18.99 1.21 -15.58
C ARG A 248 -17.90 0.21 -15.99
N ARG A 249 -17.60 -0.79 -15.14
CA ARG A 249 -16.60 -1.85 -15.43
C ARG A 249 -16.96 -2.73 -16.64
N ARG A 250 -18.24 -2.77 -17.01
CA ARG A 250 -18.76 -3.56 -18.14
C ARG A 250 -18.90 -2.74 -19.42
N GLN A 251 -18.53 -1.47 -19.36
CA GLN A 251 -18.47 -0.59 -20.51
C GLN A 251 -17.00 -0.38 -20.91
N PRO A 252 -16.72 -0.05 -22.17
CA PRO A 252 -15.39 0.37 -22.59
C PRO A 252 -14.91 1.57 -21.76
N ASP A 253 -13.61 1.61 -21.46
CA ASP A 253 -13.00 2.74 -20.76
C ASP A 253 -13.23 4.05 -21.54
N LEU A 254 -13.60 5.11 -20.82
CA LEU A 254 -13.64 6.47 -21.37
C LEU A 254 -12.25 6.89 -21.86
N LEU A 255 -12.17 7.75 -22.88
CA LEU A 255 -10.90 8.24 -23.42
C LEU A 255 -9.96 8.80 -22.35
N GLU A 256 -10.51 9.51 -21.36
CA GLU A 256 -9.73 10.03 -20.24
C GLU A 256 -9.08 8.91 -19.41
N VAL A 257 -9.82 7.83 -19.13
CA VAL A 257 -9.31 6.66 -18.37
C VAL A 257 -8.24 5.93 -19.19
N GLN A 258 -8.46 5.79 -20.49
CA GLN A 258 -7.45 5.20 -21.40
C GLN A 258 -6.15 6.02 -21.38
N GLN A 259 -6.24 7.35 -21.48
CA GLN A 259 -5.09 8.25 -21.39
C GLN A 259 -4.39 8.15 -20.03
N MET A 260 -5.15 8.05 -18.93
CA MET A 260 -4.59 7.83 -17.60
C MET A 260 -3.80 6.52 -17.52
N LYS A 261 -4.34 5.41 -18.05
CA LYS A 261 -3.67 4.10 -18.09
C LYS A 261 -2.37 4.15 -18.91
N VAL A 262 -2.40 4.78 -20.08
CA VAL A 262 -1.20 4.96 -20.93
C VAL A 262 -0.14 5.77 -20.18
N GLN A 263 -0.52 6.92 -19.60
CA GLN A 263 0.39 7.77 -18.84
C GLN A 263 1.01 7.03 -17.64
N ALA A 264 0.21 6.29 -16.88
CA ALA A 264 0.67 5.51 -15.74
C ALA A 264 1.65 4.40 -16.17
N LYS A 265 1.34 3.70 -17.27
CA LYS A 265 2.22 2.67 -17.85
C LYS A 265 3.57 3.27 -18.28
N GLU A 266 3.57 4.39 -18.99
CA GLU A 266 4.81 5.08 -19.38
C GLU A 266 5.63 5.51 -18.16
N GLN A 267 4.99 6.07 -17.13
CA GLN A 267 5.66 6.47 -15.89
C GLN A 267 6.25 5.27 -15.14
N ARG A 268 5.57 4.12 -15.13
CA ARG A 268 6.07 2.88 -14.53
C ARG A 268 7.30 2.36 -15.29
N VAL A 269 7.24 2.32 -16.62
CA VAL A 269 8.37 1.90 -17.47
C VAL A 269 9.57 2.81 -17.27
N ARG A 270 9.36 4.14 -17.23
CA ARG A 270 10.44 5.11 -16.98
C ARG A 270 11.11 4.89 -15.62
N ARG A 271 10.33 4.67 -14.55
CA ARG A 271 10.85 4.40 -13.21
C ARG A 271 11.65 3.09 -13.14
N ILE A 272 11.14 2.02 -13.74
CA ILE A 272 11.86 0.73 -13.80
C ILE A 272 13.18 0.89 -14.56
N HIS A 273 13.17 1.62 -15.68
CA HIS A 273 14.39 1.89 -16.45
C HIS A 273 15.43 2.68 -15.64
N GLU A 274 14.99 3.74 -14.94
CA GLU A 274 15.85 4.54 -14.08
C GLU A 274 16.42 3.71 -12.91
N GLN A 275 15.58 2.90 -12.26
CA GLN A 275 15.99 2.01 -11.18
C GLN A 275 17.03 0.99 -11.65
N ASN A 276 16.83 0.39 -12.82
CA ASN A 276 17.78 -0.56 -13.41
C ASN A 276 19.11 0.12 -13.77
N ARG A 277 19.08 1.39 -14.23
CA ARG A 277 20.30 2.17 -14.46
C ARG A 277 21.06 2.40 -13.16
N LEU A 278 20.39 2.88 -12.11
CA LEU A 278 21.00 3.12 -10.81
C LEU A 278 21.53 1.83 -10.16
N ALA A 279 20.83 0.71 -10.34
CA ALA A 279 21.28 -0.60 -9.85
C ALA A 279 22.61 -1.02 -10.50
N ARG A 280 22.73 -0.89 -11.83
CA ARG A 280 23.97 -1.17 -12.56
C ARG A 280 25.12 -0.27 -12.13
N GLU A 281 24.87 1.03 -11.99
CA GLU A 281 25.88 1.98 -11.49
C GLU A 281 26.35 1.62 -10.07
N ARG A 282 25.44 1.16 -9.21
CA ARG A 282 25.77 0.72 -7.86
C ARG A 282 26.61 -0.56 -7.86
N GLU A 283 26.27 -1.54 -8.69
CA GLU A 283 27.02 -2.80 -8.82
C GLU A 283 28.44 -2.55 -9.32
N GLN A 284 28.61 -1.69 -10.33
CA GLN A 284 29.94 -1.29 -10.82
C GLN A 284 30.78 -0.60 -9.73
N ARG A 285 30.18 0.25 -8.90
CA ARG A 285 30.89 0.88 -7.77
C ARG A 285 31.35 -0.13 -6.74
N ILE A 286 30.49 -1.09 -6.39
CA ILE A 286 30.82 -2.16 -5.43
C ILE A 286 31.98 -3.01 -5.98
N GLN A 287 31.94 -3.36 -7.27
CA GLN A 287 33.02 -4.11 -7.92
C GLN A 287 34.35 -3.35 -7.90
N ALA A 288 34.34 -2.06 -8.28
CA ALA A 288 35.53 -1.23 -8.28
C ALA A 288 36.11 -1.01 -6.86
N GLU A 289 35.24 -0.89 -5.85
CA GLU A 289 35.66 -0.80 -4.44
C GLU A 289 36.29 -2.12 -3.97
N ALA A 290 35.71 -3.26 -4.33
CA ALA A 290 36.26 -4.58 -4.01
C ALA A 290 37.64 -4.81 -4.66
N GLU A 291 37.79 -4.49 -5.94
CA GLU A 291 39.07 -4.58 -6.65
C GLU A 291 40.13 -3.66 -6.03
N ARG A 292 39.74 -2.42 -5.71
CA ARG A 292 40.63 -1.48 -5.02
C ARG A 292 41.09 -2.02 -3.66
N ASP A 293 40.19 -2.62 -2.89
CA ASP A 293 40.51 -3.15 -1.56
C ASP A 293 41.36 -4.43 -1.65
N GLN A 294 41.16 -5.25 -2.70
CA GLN A 294 42.06 -6.35 -3.04
C GLN A 294 43.47 -5.85 -3.35
N TYR A 295 43.62 -4.90 -4.28
CA TYR A 295 44.93 -4.36 -4.65
C TYR A 295 45.63 -3.69 -3.46
N LYS A 296 44.90 -2.98 -2.60
CA LYS A 296 45.47 -2.42 -1.36
C LYS A 296 46.04 -3.51 -0.45
N THR A 297 45.33 -4.63 -0.32
CA THR A 297 45.77 -5.77 0.50
C THR A 297 47.03 -6.42 -0.09
N GLU A 298 47.07 -6.62 -1.41
CA GLU A 298 48.23 -7.15 -2.12
C GLU A 298 49.45 -6.23 -2.00
N ILE A 299 49.28 -4.92 -2.21
CA ILE A 299 50.34 -3.92 -2.05
C ILE A 299 50.86 -3.92 -0.60
N ALA A 300 49.98 -4.01 0.39
CA ALA A 300 50.40 -4.07 1.80
C ALA A 300 51.22 -5.33 2.10
N ALA A 301 50.84 -6.49 1.53
CA ALA A 301 51.58 -7.74 1.68
C ALA A 301 52.96 -7.67 1.01
N ILE A 302 53.04 -7.17 -0.23
CA ILE A 302 54.29 -6.99 -0.97
C ILE A 302 55.21 -6.02 -0.23
N ASN A 303 54.71 -4.89 0.26
CA ASN A 303 55.50 -3.92 1.03
C ASN A 303 56.07 -4.55 2.30
N LYS A 304 55.30 -5.39 3.00
CA LYS A 304 55.77 -6.12 4.17
C LYS A 304 56.88 -7.11 3.83
N GLN A 305 56.76 -7.84 2.72
CA GLN A 305 57.80 -8.74 2.21
C GLN A 305 59.07 -7.98 1.80
N LEU A 306 58.93 -6.85 1.10
CA LEU A 306 60.04 -5.99 0.70
C LEU A 306 60.82 -5.47 1.92
N LEU A 307 60.12 -5.07 2.99
CA LEU A 307 60.75 -4.63 4.22
C LEU A 307 61.57 -5.76 4.85
N THR A 308 61.00 -6.97 4.95
CA THR A 308 61.70 -8.13 5.52
C THR A 308 62.90 -8.54 4.67
N MET A 309 62.80 -8.51 3.34
CA MET A 309 63.94 -8.77 2.45
C MET A 309 65.04 -7.72 2.58
N LYS A 310 64.69 -6.42 2.70
CA LYS A 310 65.68 -5.35 2.93
C LYS A 310 66.43 -5.52 4.25
N GLU A 311 65.70 -5.86 5.32
CA GLU A 311 66.32 -6.14 6.62
C GLU A 311 67.25 -7.36 6.58
N ALA A 312 66.84 -8.42 5.88
CA ALA A 312 67.67 -9.61 5.67
C ALA A 312 68.93 -9.26 4.87
N LEU A 313 68.79 -8.49 3.78
CA LEU A 313 69.90 -8.05 2.94
C LEU A 313 70.94 -7.27 3.76
N LYS A 314 70.48 -6.30 4.55
CA LYS A 314 71.35 -5.50 5.44
C LYS A 314 72.12 -6.38 6.41
N LYS A 315 71.48 -7.37 7.03
CA LYS A 315 72.15 -8.33 7.92
C LYS A 315 73.19 -9.19 7.19
N THR A 316 72.89 -9.64 5.97
CA THR A 316 73.88 -10.38 5.16
C THR A 316 75.06 -9.52 4.76
N GLU A 317 74.87 -8.25 4.42
CA GLU A 317 75.96 -7.31 4.12
C GLU A 317 76.85 -7.08 5.36
N GLU A 318 76.25 -6.83 6.53
CA GLU A 318 76.96 -6.70 7.81
C GLU A 318 77.76 -7.98 8.14
N ASN A 319 77.15 -9.16 7.96
CA ASN A 319 77.81 -10.44 8.18
C ASN A 319 78.96 -10.69 7.20
N ALA A 320 78.78 -10.36 5.92
CA ALA A 320 79.81 -10.52 4.89
C ALA A 320 81.02 -9.61 5.17
N HIS A 321 80.76 -8.36 5.58
CA HIS A 321 81.82 -7.44 6.00
C HIS A 321 82.61 -8.00 7.20
N LEU A 322 81.91 -8.56 8.19
CA LEU A 322 82.56 -9.17 9.36
C LEU A 322 83.38 -10.41 8.97
N MET A 323 82.90 -11.25 8.05
CA MET A 323 83.65 -12.41 7.55
C MET A 323 84.89 -11.98 6.78
N ALA A 324 84.80 -10.96 5.94
CA ALA A 324 85.94 -10.42 5.19
C ALA A 324 87.03 -9.90 6.14
N GLU A 325 86.66 -9.17 7.19
CA GLU A 325 87.61 -8.67 8.19
C GLU A 325 88.27 -9.83 8.96
N LYS A 326 87.49 -10.82 9.39
CA LYS A 326 88.03 -12.03 10.05
C LYS A 326 88.97 -12.81 9.14
N ALA A 327 88.66 -12.95 7.86
CA ALA A 327 89.53 -13.61 6.89
C ALA A 327 90.86 -12.85 6.76
N ARG A 328 90.82 -11.52 6.70
CA ARG A 328 92.01 -10.67 6.63
C ARG A 328 92.92 -10.83 7.86
N VAL A 329 92.32 -10.82 9.06
CA VAL A 329 93.06 -11.06 10.32
C VAL A 329 93.65 -12.47 10.34
N SER A 330 92.88 -13.48 9.92
CA SER A 330 93.38 -14.87 9.85
C SER A 330 94.51 -15.04 8.83
N GLU A 331 94.49 -14.34 7.70
CA GLU A 331 95.59 -14.32 6.72
C GLU A 331 96.84 -13.65 7.30
N GLU A 332 96.68 -12.51 7.98
CA GLU A 332 97.77 -11.82 8.68
C GLU A 332 98.41 -12.72 9.75
N GLU A 333 97.59 -13.39 10.57
CA GLU A 333 98.06 -14.35 11.58
C GLU A 333 98.79 -15.55 10.96
N ALA A 334 98.27 -16.13 9.88
CA ALA A 334 98.92 -17.23 9.15
C ALA A 334 100.28 -16.80 8.55
N LEU A 335 100.37 -15.58 8.02
CA LEU A 335 101.61 -14.99 7.51
C LEU A 335 102.66 -14.81 8.60
N VAL A 336 102.26 -14.35 9.79
CA VAL A 336 103.16 -14.20 10.95
C VAL A 336 103.65 -15.57 11.44
N LEU A 337 102.78 -16.58 11.47
CA LEU A 337 103.14 -17.94 11.86
C LEU A 337 104.07 -18.63 10.83
N SER A 338 103.94 -18.33 9.54
CA SER A 338 104.81 -18.88 8.48
C SER A 338 106.23 -18.30 8.44
N LYS A 339 106.48 -17.19 9.15
CA LYS A 339 107.78 -16.49 9.23
C LYS A 339 108.58 -16.84 10.50
N ARG A 340 108.11 -17.79 11.30
CA ARG A 340 108.84 -18.42 12.41
C ARG A 340 109.39 -19.76 11.95
#